data_AF-A0A2Z6GA94-F1
#
_entry.id   AF-A0A2Z6GA94-F1
#
_cell.length_a   1.000
_cell.length_b   1.000
_cell.length_c   1.000
_cell.angle_alpha   90.00
_cell.angle_beta   90.00
_cell.angle_gamma   90.00
#
_symmetry.space_group_name_H-M   'P 1'
#
loop_
_entity.id
_entity.type
_entity.pdbx_description
1 polymer ?
#
loop_
_entity_poly.entity_id
_entity_poly.type
_entity_poly.pdbx_seq_one_letter_code
_entity_poly.pdbx_strand_id
1 'polypeptide(L)'
;MTSQVGDVAMQARAELRLRLMIEASDEDGVAALIPSIETGLCGLARIATWSCERYWKFPKLFDCDLLLAPEGSPSAAFDRILGLATHWQRYDNDDEAADREAIWSRNVTPDGMFIHPQIEWVQMSQHPELPRTTV
;
A
#
# COMPACT_ATOMS: atom_id res chain seq x y z
N MET A 1 40.96 12.96 11.41
CA MET A 1 40.37 13.08 10.06
C MET A 1 39.05 12.32 10.09
N THR A 2 37.99 12.92 10.63
CA THR A 2 36.84 13.48 9.88
C THR A 2 36.20 12.46 8.93
N SER A 3 35.12 11.81 9.37
CA SER A 3 33.72 12.06 8.94
C SER A 3 33.41 11.29 7.64
N GLN A 4 32.48 10.34 7.61
CA GLN A 4 31.04 10.57 7.77
C GLN A 4 30.35 9.35 8.43
N VAL A 5 29.73 9.63 9.58
CA VAL A 5 28.59 8.88 10.10
C VAL A 5 27.45 9.09 9.11
N GLY A 6 27.08 8.03 8.39
CA GLY A 6 25.81 7.99 7.67
C GLY A 6 24.69 7.80 8.67
N ASP A 7 24.32 8.88 9.36
CA ASP A 7 23.11 8.99 10.15
C ASP A 7 21.91 8.94 9.19
N VAL A 8 21.56 7.74 8.72
CA VAL A 8 20.17 7.48 8.35
C VAL A 8 19.47 7.20 9.67
N ALA A 9 19.18 8.27 10.41
CA ALA A 9 18.18 8.23 11.44
C ALA A 9 16.87 7.86 10.76
N MET A 10 16.64 6.55 10.63
CA MET A 10 15.37 5.96 10.21
C MET A 10 14.38 6.37 11.31
N GLN A 11 13.77 7.52 11.11
CA GLN A 11 12.68 8.00 11.94
C GLN A 11 11.57 6.97 11.75
N ALA A 12 11.39 6.20 12.81
CA ALA A 12 10.36 5.22 12.93
C ALA A 12 9.02 5.98 12.83
N ARG A 13 8.42 5.87 11.64
CA ARG A 13 7.07 6.37 11.33
C ARG A 13 6.23 5.12 11.22
N ALA A 14 5.01 5.11 11.76
CA ALA A 14 4.10 4.01 11.49
C ALA A 14 3.94 3.88 9.97
N GLU A 15 4.24 2.70 9.46
CA GLU A 15 4.28 2.42 8.03
C GLU A 15 2.91 1.92 7.58
N LEU A 16 2.36 2.59 6.56
CA LEU A 16 1.19 2.09 5.86
C LEU A 16 1.68 1.25 4.70
N ARG A 17 1.25 0.00 4.63
CA ARG A 17 1.57 -0.90 3.52
C ARG A 17 0.34 -1.07 2.65
N LEU A 18 0.51 -0.88 1.35
CA LEU A 18 -0.54 -1.04 0.36
C LEU A 18 -0.09 -2.10 -0.64
N ARG A 19 -0.73 -3.27 -0.59
CA ARG A 19 -0.52 -4.36 -1.53
C ARG A 19 -1.60 -4.34 -2.60
N LEU A 20 -1.18 -4.33 -3.86
CA LEU A 20 -2.05 -4.23 -5.03
C LEU A 20 -1.82 -5.43 -5.94
N MET A 21 -2.90 -6.08 -6.37
CA MET A 21 -2.84 -6.99 -7.51
C MET A 21 -3.21 -6.22 -8.77
N ILE A 22 -2.26 -6.09 -9.69
CA ILE A 22 -2.41 -5.27 -10.89
C ILE A 22 -2.38 -6.17 -12.13
N GLU A 23 -3.38 -6.06 -12.99
CA GLU A 23 -3.36 -6.70 -14.30
C GLU A 23 -2.47 -5.91 -15.28
N ALA A 24 -1.40 -6.54 -15.77
CA ALA A 24 -0.48 -5.98 -16.76
C ALA A 24 0.17 -7.08 -17.62
N SER A 25 0.79 -6.69 -18.74
CA SER A 25 1.53 -7.63 -19.60
C SER A 25 2.93 -7.96 -19.05
N ASP A 26 3.57 -6.98 -18.43
CA ASP A 26 4.94 -7.01 -17.90
C ASP A 26 5.11 -6.00 -16.76
N GLU A 27 6.31 -5.97 -16.17
CA GLU A 27 6.68 -5.07 -15.07
C GLU A 27 6.72 -3.60 -15.51
N ASP A 28 7.09 -3.32 -16.77
CA ASP A 28 7.07 -1.96 -17.31
C ASP A 28 5.64 -1.41 -17.37
N GLY A 29 4.67 -2.25 -17.73
CA GLY A 29 3.25 -1.93 -17.67
C GLY A 29 2.77 -1.60 -16.26
N VAL A 30 3.27 -2.30 -15.24
CA VAL A 30 3.00 -1.97 -13.82
C VAL A 30 3.64 -0.63 -13.45
N ALA A 31 4.91 -0.43 -13.79
CA ALA A 31 5.66 0.79 -13.50
C ALA A 31 4.97 2.04 -14.08
N ALA A 32 4.40 1.93 -15.29
CA ALA A 32 3.65 3.00 -15.94
C ALA A 32 2.38 3.41 -15.18
N LEU A 33 1.83 2.56 -14.31
CA LEU A 33 0.63 2.83 -13.51
C LEU A 33 0.93 3.50 -12.16
N ILE A 34 2.16 3.36 -11.66
CA ILE A 34 2.57 3.92 -10.36
C ILE A 34 2.30 5.43 -10.26
N PRO A 35 2.60 6.27 -11.27
CA PRO A 35 2.26 7.70 -11.22
C PRO A 35 0.75 7.97 -11.08
N SER A 36 -0.10 7.14 -11.71
CA SER A 36 -1.55 7.25 -11.56
C SER A 36 -2.01 6.85 -10.17
N ILE A 37 -1.40 5.80 -9.59
CA ILE A 37 -1.66 5.38 -8.21
C ILE A 37 -1.24 6.49 -7.24
N GLU A 38 -0.05 7.05 -7.41
CA GLU A 38 0.46 8.15 -6.59
C GLU A 38 -0.44 9.39 -6.68
N THR A 39 -0.93 9.72 -7.88
CA THR A 39 -1.91 10.79 -8.07
C THR A 39 -3.21 10.52 -7.30
N GLY A 40 -3.71 9.28 -7.29
CA GLY A 40 -4.89 8.90 -6.52
C GLY A 40 -4.69 8.94 -4.99
N LEU A 41 -3.45 8.80 -4.53
CA LEU A 41 -3.07 8.91 -3.11
C LEU A 41 -2.71 10.35 -2.69
N CYS A 42 -2.71 11.30 -3.62
CA CYS A 42 -2.28 12.67 -3.36
C CYS A 42 -3.06 13.31 -2.20
N GLY A 43 -2.33 13.92 -1.25
CA GLY A 43 -2.92 14.49 -0.04
C GLY A 43 -3.29 13.48 1.06
N LEU A 44 -3.01 12.18 0.84
CA LEU A 44 -3.20 11.10 1.81
C LEU A 44 -1.86 10.47 2.22
N ALA A 45 -1.05 10.08 1.24
CA ALA A 45 0.25 9.46 1.43
C ALA A 45 1.11 9.59 0.17
N ARG A 46 2.42 9.38 0.32
CA ARG A 46 3.38 9.26 -0.78
C ARG A 46 3.94 7.85 -0.84
N ILE A 47 4.24 7.36 -2.03
CA ILE A 47 4.92 6.06 -2.20
C ILE A 47 6.40 6.27 -1.86
N ALA A 48 6.85 5.70 -0.75
CA ALA A 48 8.25 5.80 -0.32
C ALA A 48 9.13 4.81 -1.10
N THR A 49 8.67 3.57 -1.21
CA THR A 49 9.27 2.51 -2.01
C THR A 49 8.18 1.60 -2.53
N TRP A 50 8.47 0.87 -3.60
CA TRP A 50 7.59 -0.18 -4.08
C TRP A 50 8.40 -1.29 -4.75
N SER A 51 7.81 -2.47 -4.80
CA SER A 51 8.31 -3.61 -5.55
C SER A 51 7.14 -4.34 -6.20
N CYS A 52 7.39 -5.07 -7.29
CA CYS A 52 6.39 -5.96 -7.84
C CYS A 52 7.02 -7.28 -8.28
N GLU A 53 6.23 -8.34 -8.20
CA GLU A 53 6.57 -9.62 -8.78
C GLU A 53 5.38 -10.21 -9.52
N ARG A 54 5.65 -11.05 -10.53
CA ARG A 54 4.59 -11.74 -11.27
C ARG A 54 3.91 -12.75 -10.35
N TYR A 55 2.59 -12.68 -10.24
CA TYR A 55 1.83 -13.58 -9.41
C TYR A 55 1.79 -14.99 -9.99
N TRP A 56 2.30 -15.97 -9.25
CA TRP A 56 2.54 -17.32 -9.74
C TRP A 56 1.27 -18.07 -10.21
N LYS A 57 0.09 -17.76 -9.65
CA LYS A 57 -1.16 -18.44 -10.04
C LYS A 57 -1.82 -17.83 -11.28
N PHE A 58 -1.61 -16.53 -11.53
CA PHE A 58 -2.27 -15.79 -12.61
C PHE A 58 -1.23 -14.99 -13.38
N PRO A 59 -0.79 -15.47 -14.56
CA PRO A 59 0.35 -14.89 -15.28
C PRO A 59 0.20 -13.43 -15.71
N LYS A 60 -1.03 -12.91 -15.70
CA LYS A 60 -1.35 -11.52 -16.03
C LYS A 60 -1.38 -10.58 -14.81
N LEU A 61 -1.31 -11.12 -13.60
CA LEU A 61 -1.36 -10.33 -12.38
C LEU A 61 0.06 -10.16 -11.82
N PHE A 62 0.30 -8.96 -11.32
CA PHE A 62 1.48 -8.60 -10.56
C PHE A 62 1.09 -8.28 -9.14
N ASP A 63 1.81 -8.87 -8.21
CA ASP A 63 1.70 -8.58 -6.79
C ASP A 63 2.65 -7.43 -6.46
N CYS A 64 2.08 -6.27 -6.19
CA CYS A 64 2.82 -5.03 -5.99
C CYS A 64 2.72 -4.63 -4.52
N ASP A 65 3.87 -4.48 -3.88
CA ASP A 65 3.97 -4.06 -2.50
C ASP A 65 4.47 -2.62 -2.43
N LEU A 66 3.64 -1.72 -1.91
CA LEU A 66 3.92 -0.30 -1.80
C LEU A 66 4.05 0.07 -0.32
N LEU A 67 5.20 0.65 0.03
CA LEU A 67 5.40 1.26 1.33
C LEU A 67 5.00 2.74 1.24
N LEU A 68 4.04 3.15 2.05
CA LEU A 68 3.49 4.49 2.03
C LEU A 68 3.96 5.32 3.22
N ALA A 69 4.41 6.53 2.93
CA ALA A 69 4.66 7.58 3.91
C ALA A 69 3.39 8.45 4.03
N PRO A 70 2.61 8.34 5.12
CA PRO A 70 1.37 9.10 5.27
C PRO A 70 1.64 10.60 5.35
N GLU A 71 0.74 11.39 4.75
CA GLU A 71 0.71 12.84 4.94
C GLU A 71 -0.11 13.15 6.20
N GLY A 72 0.60 13.28 7.33
CA GLY A 72 -0.02 13.55 8.64
C GLY A 72 -0.14 12.30 9.51
N SER A 73 -1.31 12.09 10.12
CA SER A 73 -1.55 10.94 11.01
C SER A 73 -1.68 9.65 10.20
N PRO A 74 -0.89 8.60 10.49
CA PRO A 74 -1.00 7.30 9.83
C PRO A 74 -2.40 6.70 9.91
N SER A 75 -3.05 6.76 11.08
CA SER A 75 -4.42 6.22 11.23
C SER A 75 -5.44 7.00 10.42
N ALA A 76 -5.31 8.33 10.32
CA ALA A 76 -6.21 9.14 9.51
C ALA A 76 -5.97 8.92 8.00
N ALA A 77 -4.72 8.75 7.58
CA ALA A 77 -4.38 8.39 6.21
C ALA A 77 -4.92 6.99 5.86
N PHE A 78 -4.78 6.01 6.76
CA PHE A 78 -5.39 4.69 6.63
C PHE A 78 -6.90 4.82 6.37
N ASP A 79 -7.64 5.47 7.27
CA ASP A 79 -9.10 5.63 7.15
C ASP A 79 -9.53 6.33 5.85
N ARG A 80 -8.76 7.33 5.39
CA ARG A 80 -9.06 8.04 4.14
C ARG A 80 -8.74 7.20 2.90
N ILE A 81 -7.64 6.45 2.91
CA ILE A 81 -7.29 5.52 1.84
C ILE A 81 -8.31 4.37 1.80
N LEU A 82 -8.80 3.90 2.95
CA LEU A 82 -9.89 2.92 3.00
C LEU A 82 -11.13 3.41 2.23
N GLY A 83 -11.43 4.71 2.30
CA GLY A 83 -12.56 5.32 1.63
C GLY A 83 -12.44 5.44 0.11
N LEU A 84 -11.26 5.17 -0.48
CA LEU A 84 -11.06 5.21 -1.93
C LEU A 84 -11.67 3.98 -2.64
N ALA A 85 -11.85 2.87 -1.93
CA ALA A 85 -12.45 1.66 -2.48
C ALA A 85 -13.97 1.80 -2.53
N THR A 86 -14.48 2.37 -3.62
CA THR A 86 -15.93 2.52 -3.80
C THR A 86 -16.55 1.17 -4.16
N HIS A 87 -17.64 0.82 -3.47
CA HIS A 87 -18.44 -0.39 -3.73
C HIS A 87 -17.76 -1.74 -3.48
N TRP A 88 -16.51 -1.84 -3.01
CA TRP A 88 -15.89 -3.14 -2.73
C TRP A 88 -16.27 -3.66 -1.33
N GLN A 89 -16.46 -4.98 -1.20
CA GLN A 89 -16.71 -5.64 0.08
C GLN A 89 -15.44 -5.60 0.94
N ARG A 90 -15.58 -5.07 2.16
CA ARG A 90 -14.51 -4.99 3.16
C ARG A 90 -14.49 -6.24 4.02
N TYR A 91 -13.31 -6.82 4.19
CA TYR A 91 -13.04 -7.85 5.19
C TYR A 91 -12.13 -7.25 6.26
N ASP A 92 -12.70 -7.01 7.44
CA ASP A 92 -11.96 -6.54 8.60
C ASP A 92 -11.55 -7.73 9.46
N ASN A 93 -10.28 -7.74 9.87
CA ASN A 93 -9.81 -8.61 10.93
C ASN A 93 -9.63 -7.75 12.18
N ASP A 94 -10.69 -7.60 12.96
CA ASP A 94 -10.74 -6.73 14.16
C ASP A 94 -9.97 -7.31 15.38
N ASP A 95 -9.18 -8.38 15.19
CA ASP A 95 -8.76 -9.23 16.30
C ASP A 95 -7.56 -8.69 17.11
N GLU A 96 -6.79 -7.72 16.62
CA GLU A 96 -5.74 -7.07 17.41
C GLU A 96 -5.64 -5.56 17.15
N ALA A 97 -5.83 -4.75 18.20
CA ALA A 97 -5.81 -3.28 18.16
C ALA A 97 -4.49 -2.66 17.65
N ALA A 98 -3.47 -3.48 17.40
CA ALA A 98 -2.15 -3.07 16.96
C ALA A 98 -1.99 -3.16 15.43
N ASP A 99 -2.58 -4.17 14.77
CA ASP A 99 -2.45 -4.43 13.34
C ASP A 99 -3.81 -4.24 12.64
N ARG A 100 -4.00 -3.08 12.00
CA ARG A 100 -5.22 -2.84 11.22
C ARG A 100 -5.01 -3.37 9.82
N GLU A 101 -5.93 -4.19 9.34
CA GLU A 101 -5.91 -4.74 8.00
C GLU A 101 -7.28 -4.57 7.33
N ALA A 102 -7.27 -4.16 6.07
CA ALA A 102 -8.46 -4.13 5.23
C ALA A 102 -8.15 -4.72 3.85
N ILE A 103 -9.01 -5.59 3.38
CA ILE A 103 -8.90 -6.24 2.08
C ILE A 103 -10.13 -5.91 1.24
N TRP A 104 -9.90 -5.66 -0.05
CA TRP A 104 -10.95 -5.48 -1.03
C TRP A 104 -10.62 -6.24 -2.33
N SER A 105 -11.65 -6.72 -3.04
CA SER A 105 -11.50 -7.32 -4.38
C SER A 105 -12.57 -6.86 -5.36
N ARG A 106 -12.16 -6.61 -6.61
CA ARG A 106 -13.05 -6.25 -7.72
C ARG A 106 -14.04 -7.37 -8.09
N ASN A 107 -13.66 -8.63 -7.86
CA ASN A 107 -14.47 -9.80 -8.22
C ASN A 107 -15.85 -9.83 -7.55
N VAL A 108 -16.05 -9.07 -6.47
CA VAL A 108 -17.32 -9.02 -5.74
C VAL A 108 -18.26 -7.95 -6.30
N THR A 109 -17.73 -6.87 -6.87
CA THR A 109 -18.50 -5.75 -7.41
C THR A 109 -17.81 -5.20 -8.67
N PRO A 110 -18.21 -5.65 -9.87
CA PRO A 110 -17.50 -5.29 -11.12
C PRO A 110 -17.55 -3.80 -11.45
N ASP A 111 -18.53 -3.07 -10.91
CA ASP A 111 -18.66 -1.61 -11.07
C ASP A 111 -17.83 -0.80 -10.07
N GLY A 112 -17.27 -1.46 -9.04
CA GLY A 112 -16.43 -0.81 -8.05
C GLY A 112 -15.00 -0.62 -8.56
N MET A 113 -14.37 0.45 -8.12
CA MET A 113 -12.97 0.74 -8.40
C MET A 113 -12.31 1.32 -7.15
N PHE A 114 -11.02 1.03 -7.00
CA PHE A 114 -10.15 1.74 -6.06
C PHE A 114 -9.60 3.01 -6.71
N ILE A 115 -8.35 3.00 -7.17
CA ILE A 115 -7.70 4.15 -7.82
C ILE A 115 -7.59 3.98 -9.34
N HIS A 116 -7.47 2.74 -9.81
CA HIS A 116 -7.23 2.43 -11.21
C HIS A 116 -7.98 1.16 -11.63
N PRO A 117 -8.55 1.09 -12.85
CA PRO A 117 -9.34 -0.05 -13.30
C PRO A 117 -8.54 -1.33 -13.58
N GLN A 118 -7.21 -1.30 -13.52
CA GLN A 118 -6.35 -2.50 -13.63
C GLN A 118 -6.03 -3.12 -12.26
N ILE A 119 -6.47 -2.49 -11.17
CA ILE A 119 -6.31 -3.03 -9.83
C ILE A 119 -7.48 -3.99 -9.59
N GLU A 120 -7.15 -5.26 -9.35
CA GLU A 120 -8.12 -6.34 -9.17
C GLU A 120 -8.34 -6.68 -7.68
N TRP A 121 -7.35 -6.35 -6.86
CA TRP A 121 -7.34 -6.64 -5.43
C TRP A 121 -6.45 -5.65 -4.69
N VAL A 122 -6.87 -5.28 -3.47
CA VAL A 122 -6.17 -4.34 -2.61
C VAL A 122 -6.15 -4.89 -1.19
N GLN A 123 -5.00 -4.81 -0.54
CA GLN A 123 -4.87 -4.98 0.90
C GLN A 123 -4.12 -3.78 1.45
N MET A 124 -4.67 -3.21 2.51
CA MET A 124 -4.03 -2.16 3.26
C MET A 124 -3.76 -2.66 4.68
N SER A 125 -2.53 -2.52 5.14
CA SER A 125 -2.20 -2.76 6.55
C SER A 125 -1.52 -1.54 7.17
N GLN A 126 -1.83 -1.32 8.45
CA GLN A 126 -1.13 -0.39 9.31
C GLN A 126 -0.47 -1.22 10.39
N HIS A 127 0.86 -1.27 10.37
CA HIS A 127 1.62 -1.94 11.40
C HIS A 127 2.06 -0.93 12.47
N PRO A 128 1.99 -1.30 13.75
CA PRO A 128 2.52 -0.48 14.82
C PRO A 128 4.05 -0.47 14.69
N GLU A 129 4.65 0.66 15.05
CA GLU A 129 6.10 0.80 15.08
C GLU A 129 6.71 -0.34 15.93
N LEU A 130 7.64 -1.13 15.37
CA LEU A 130 8.43 -2.03 16.20
C LEU A 130 9.20 -1.18 17.23
N PRO A 131 9.07 -1.43 18.54
CA PRO A 131 9.86 -0.70 19.52
C PRO A 131 11.34 -0.90 19.20
N ARG A 132 12.10 0.20 19.11
CA ARG A 132 13.54 0.17 18.87
C ARG A 132 14.20 -0.76 19.89
N THR A 133 14.60 -1.95 19.47
CA THR A 133 15.49 -2.80 20.26
C THR A 133 16.83 -2.08 20.32
N THR A 134 17.04 -1.34 21.40
CA THR A 134 18.33 -0.77 21.73
C THR A 134 19.15 -1.94 22.26
N VAL A 135 20.11 -2.42 21.47
CA VAL A 135 21.12 -3.40 21.91
C VAL A 135 22.35 -2.61 22.38
#